data_AF-A0A960K7V6-F1
#
_entry.id   AF-A0A960K7V6-F1
#
_cell.length_a   1.000
_cell.length_b   1.000
_cell.length_c   1.000
_cell.angle_alpha   90.00
_cell.angle_beta   90.00
_cell.angle_gamma   90.00
#
_symmetry.space_group_name_H-M   'P 1'
#
loop_
_entity.id
_entity.type
_entity.pdbx_description
1 polymer ?
#
loop_
_entity_poly.entity_id
_entity_poly.type
_entity_poly.pdbx_seq_one_letter_code
_entity_poly.pdbx_strand_id
1 'polypeptide(L)'
;MSDDSAVENAAFIEAETAWFQRVLERRFEEHAGKAVPADLPALLPPPPLPAEGLPPYASTVAELGLDDGERLLLILAFLPHFRPQALDPFFLENRPVGRRFTEFGGLAGSSHGGFLPTGETAMFLLAGGDAAARLRSRELFRPEHRLFSEGILELDHRHPEEPPLSAVLRLSPETLEGVVSGRPYEPPPSSEFPAQRLTTALEWEDLVLSPPSRKAVDEIHAWIRHEAKLMGEWHLDRRLKPG
;
A
#
# COMPACT_ATOMS: atom_id res chain seq x y z
N MET A 1 6.00 -3.53 20.97
CA MET A 1 6.41 -4.77 20.29
C MET A 1 7.41 -5.46 21.21
N SER A 2 7.11 -6.69 21.64
CA SER A 2 8.10 -7.55 22.30
C SER A 2 9.19 -7.96 21.31
N ASP A 3 10.36 -8.38 21.79
CA ASP A 3 11.46 -8.85 20.94
C ASP A 3 11.02 -10.04 20.07
N ASP A 4 10.25 -10.97 20.66
CA ASP A 4 9.66 -12.12 19.96
C ASP A 4 8.72 -11.68 18.81
N SER A 5 7.89 -10.66 19.02
CA SER A 5 6.98 -10.15 17.99
C SER A 5 7.71 -9.49 16.82
N ALA A 6 8.87 -8.88 17.08
CA ALA A 6 9.73 -8.32 16.03
C ALA A 6 10.34 -9.43 15.16
N VAL A 7 10.80 -10.51 15.79
CA VAL A 7 11.37 -11.68 15.10
C VAL A 7 10.33 -12.39 14.25
N GLU A 8 9.11 -12.57 14.77
CA GLU A 8 7.99 -13.15 14.01
C GLU A 8 7.62 -12.28 12.81
N ASN A 9 7.55 -10.95 12.98
CA ASN A 9 7.28 -10.04 11.86
C ASN A 9 8.36 -10.07 10.80
N ALA A 10 9.63 -10.06 11.22
CA ALA A 10 10.75 -10.19 10.30
C ALA A 10 10.67 -11.51 9.52
N ALA A 11 10.41 -12.64 10.18
CA ALA A 11 10.27 -13.94 9.52
C ALA A 11 9.13 -13.94 8.48
N PHE A 12 7.99 -13.31 8.78
CA PHE A 12 6.90 -13.16 7.81
C PHE A 12 7.30 -12.28 6.62
N ILE A 13 7.96 -11.15 6.87
CA ILE A 13 8.48 -10.25 5.81
C ILE A 13 9.50 -10.96 4.92
N GLU A 14 10.37 -11.80 5.49
CA GLU A 14 11.30 -12.63 4.72
C GLU A 14 10.57 -13.61 3.79
N ALA A 15 9.48 -14.23 4.28
CA ALA A 15 8.67 -15.13 3.48
C ALA A 15 7.95 -14.40 2.33
N GLU A 16 7.41 -13.21 2.58
CA GLU A 16 6.84 -12.32 1.56
C GLU A 16 7.89 -11.91 0.53
N THR A 17 9.08 -11.51 0.99
CA THR A 17 10.18 -11.10 0.12
C THR A 17 10.66 -12.26 -0.76
N ALA A 18 10.78 -13.47 -0.18
CA ALA A 18 11.15 -14.67 -0.93
C ALA A 18 10.07 -15.05 -1.96
N TRP A 19 8.80 -14.85 -1.62
CA TRP A 19 7.70 -15.02 -2.58
C TRP A 19 7.79 -14.01 -3.73
N PHE A 20 7.94 -12.72 -3.42
CA PHE A 20 8.16 -11.67 -4.40
C PHE A 20 9.32 -12.01 -5.36
N GLN A 21 10.47 -12.47 -4.81
CA GLN A 21 11.63 -12.84 -5.62
C GLN A 21 11.32 -13.98 -6.59
N ARG A 22 10.56 -15.00 -6.19
CA ARG A 22 10.11 -16.08 -7.10
C ARG A 22 9.24 -15.54 -8.22
N VAL A 23 8.32 -14.62 -7.93
CA VAL A 23 7.48 -13.96 -8.95
C VAL A 23 8.35 -13.16 -9.92
N LEU A 24 9.29 -12.36 -9.40
CA LEU A 24 10.22 -11.54 -10.18
C LEU A 24 11.10 -12.38 -11.11
N GLU A 25 11.75 -13.41 -10.57
CA GLU A 25 12.57 -14.35 -11.34
C GLU A 25 11.77 -14.94 -12.50
N ARG A 26 10.54 -15.36 -12.22
CA ARG A 26 9.69 -15.99 -13.23
C ARG A 26 9.23 -15.01 -14.31
N ARG A 27 9.03 -13.73 -13.97
CA ARG A 27 8.74 -12.67 -14.95
C ARG A 27 9.95 -12.33 -15.83
N PHE A 28 11.15 -12.34 -15.27
CA PHE A 28 12.35 -12.19 -16.09
C PHE A 28 12.60 -13.39 -17.00
N GLU A 29 12.28 -14.60 -16.55
CA GLU A 29 12.32 -15.79 -17.39
C GLU A 29 11.36 -15.69 -18.58
N GLU A 30 10.13 -15.24 -18.34
CA GLU A 30 9.13 -14.96 -19.37
C GLU A 30 9.65 -13.93 -20.38
N HIS A 31 10.16 -12.80 -19.87
CA HIS A 31 10.74 -11.75 -20.69
C HIS A 31 11.95 -12.24 -21.52
N ALA A 32 12.75 -13.15 -21.00
CA ALA A 32 13.86 -13.79 -21.71
C ALA A 32 13.40 -14.83 -22.77
N GLY A 33 12.08 -14.99 -22.98
CA GLY A 33 11.51 -15.86 -23.99
C GLY A 33 11.30 -17.31 -23.55
N LYS A 34 11.43 -17.62 -22.25
CA LYS A 34 11.05 -18.94 -21.73
C LYS A 34 9.52 -19.03 -21.67
N ALA A 35 8.97 -20.19 -21.98
CA ALA A 35 7.54 -20.43 -21.82
C ALA A 35 7.16 -20.36 -20.34
N VAL A 36 6.28 -19.42 -20.01
CA VAL A 36 5.73 -19.23 -18.68
C VAL A 36 4.21 -19.31 -18.78
N PRO A 37 3.52 -20.02 -17.85
CA PRO A 37 2.07 -20.01 -17.83
C PRO A 37 1.50 -18.59 -17.66
N ALA A 38 0.33 -18.32 -18.26
CA ALA A 38 -0.23 -16.97 -18.34
C ALA A 38 -0.63 -16.37 -16.98
N ASP A 39 -1.00 -17.19 -15.98
CA ASP A 39 -1.45 -16.71 -14.67
C ASP A 39 -0.45 -17.04 -13.56
N LEU A 40 0.66 -16.31 -13.54
CA LEU A 40 1.72 -16.51 -12.57
C LEU A 40 1.34 -16.24 -11.12
N PRO A 41 0.58 -15.17 -10.78
CA PRO A 41 0.13 -14.95 -9.41
C PRO A 41 -0.64 -16.15 -8.85
N ALA A 42 -1.55 -16.74 -9.64
CA ALA A 42 -2.29 -17.93 -9.21
C ALA A 42 -1.42 -19.20 -9.07
N LEU A 43 -0.28 -19.27 -9.77
CA LEU A 43 0.63 -20.42 -9.73
C LEU A 43 1.72 -20.31 -8.67
N LEU A 44 1.98 -19.11 -8.18
CA LEU A 44 2.93 -18.82 -7.12
C LEU A 44 2.16 -18.16 -5.98
N PRO A 45 1.43 -18.93 -5.16
CA PRO A 45 0.66 -18.36 -4.08
C PRO A 45 1.60 -17.69 -3.06
N PRO A 46 1.16 -16.58 -2.45
CA PRO A 46 1.88 -15.93 -1.36
C PRO A 46 1.97 -16.84 -0.13
N PRO A 47 2.86 -16.56 0.83
CA PRO A 47 2.93 -17.34 2.05
C PRO A 47 1.58 -17.29 2.79
N PRO A 48 1.13 -18.41 3.39
CA PRO A 48 -0.13 -18.43 4.13
C PRO A 48 -0.02 -17.52 5.37
N LEU A 49 -1.15 -16.93 5.76
CA LEU A 49 -1.24 -16.19 7.01
C LEU A 49 -1.15 -17.18 8.20
N PRO A 50 -0.40 -16.84 9.27
CA PRO A 50 -0.41 -17.61 10.50
C PRO A 50 -1.82 -17.78 11.06
N ALA A 51 -2.14 -18.98 11.57
CA ALA A 51 -3.46 -19.26 12.15
C ALA A 51 -3.68 -18.55 13.49
N GLU A 52 -2.61 -18.31 14.25
CA GLU A 52 -2.60 -17.62 15.53
C GLU A 52 -1.36 -16.71 15.60
N GLY A 53 -1.43 -15.65 16.40
CA GLY A 53 -0.29 -14.75 16.60
C GLY A 53 0.13 -14.02 15.32
N LEU A 54 -0.82 -13.31 14.68
CA LEU A 54 -0.51 -12.54 13.47
C LEU A 54 0.53 -11.45 13.79
N PRO A 55 1.75 -11.50 13.23
CA PRO A 55 2.66 -10.38 13.34
C PRO A 55 2.12 -9.15 12.57
N PRO A 56 2.61 -7.93 12.85
CA PRO A 56 2.08 -6.69 12.28
C PRO A 56 1.82 -6.69 10.76
N TYR A 57 2.77 -7.17 9.95
CA TYR A 57 2.57 -7.27 8.49
C TYR A 57 1.39 -8.20 8.18
N ALA A 58 1.39 -9.41 8.75
CA ALA A 58 0.33 -10.40 8.50
C ALA A 58 -1.03 -9.91 9.00
N SER A 59 -1.08 -9.17 10.11
CA SER A 59 -2.30 -8.52 10.61
C SER A 59 -2.84 -7.53 9.60
N THR A 60 -1.97 -6.67 9.05
CA THR A 60 -2.35 -5.70 8.01
C THR A 60 -2.94 -6.39 6.78
N VAL A 61 -2.30 -7.47 6.30
CA VAL A 61 -2.81 -8.27 5.17
C VAL A 61 -4.18 -8.88 5.48
N ALA A 62 -4.37 -9.40 6.70
CA ALA A 62 -5.61 -10.03 7.15
C ALA A 62 -6.75 -9.02 7.30
N GLU A 63 -6.48 -7.88 7.94
CA GLU A 63 -7.44 -6.80 8.20
C GLU A 63 -7.95 -6.18 6.90
N LEU A 64 -7.04 -5.94 5.96
CA LEU A 64 -7.39 -5.46 4.63
C LEU A 64 -7.99 -6.57 3.75
N GLY A 65 -7.85 -7.84 4.11
CA GLY A 65 -8.32 -8.98 3.34
C GLY A 65 -7.75 -9.00 1.92
N LEU A 66 -6.45 -8.78 1.78
CA LEU A 66 -5.79 -8.62 0.48
C LEU A 66 -5.71 -9.94 -0.30
N ASP A 67 -6.00 -9.87 -1.59
CA ASP A 67 -5.75 -10.96 -2.54
C ASP A 67 -4.27 -11.03 -2.96
N ASP A 68 -3.92 -12.06 -3.73
CA ASP A 68 -2.53 -12.30 -4.15
C ASP A 68 -1.94 -11.14 -4.97
N GLY A 69 -2.75 -10.48 -5.82
CA GLY A 69 -2.32 -9.35 -6.62
C GLY A 69 -2.12 -8.08 -5.79
N GLU A 70 -3.01 -7.83 -4.84
CA GLU A 70 -2.91 -6.72 -3.91
C GLU A 70 -1.74 -6.89 -2.94
N ARG A 71 -1.51 -8.11 -2.44
CA ARG A 71 -0.32 -8.46 -1.64
C ARG A 71 0.97 -8.22 -2.43
N LEU A 72 0.97 -8.52 -3.73
CA LEU A 72 2.12 -8.26 -4.59
C LEU A 72 2.42 -6.76 -4.73
N LEU A 73 1.38 -5.93 -4.84
CA LEU A 73 1.50 -4.47 -4.83
C LEU A 73 2.02 -3.96 -3.48
N LEU A 74 1.50 -4.49 -2.37
CA LEU A 74 1.91 -4.12 -1.02
C LEU A 74 3.40 -4.43 -0.79
N ILE A 75 3.84 -5.67 -1.06
CA ILE A 75 5.27 -6.02 -0.88
C ILE A 75 6.16 -5.22 -1.82
N LEU A 76 5.77 -4.99 -3.08
CA LEU A 76 6.54 -4.18 -4.02
C LEU A 76 6.75 -2.75 -3.48
N ALA A 77 5.69 -2.11 -2.97
CA ALA A 77 5.76 -0.76 -2.40
C ALA A 77 6.52 -0.70 -1.06
N PHE A 78 6.53 -1.81 -0.31
CA PHE A 78 7.23 -1.92 0.97
C PHE A 78 8.75 -2.13 0.82
N LEU A 79 9.20 -2.88 -0.18
CA LEU A 79 10.62 -3.27 -0.34
C LEU A 79 11.63 -2.12 -0.34
N PRO A 80 11.38 -0.93 -0.94
CA PRO A 80 12.29 0.21 -0.85
C PRO A 80 12.65 0.61 0.59
N HIS A 81 11.77 0.33 1.56
CA HIS A 81 11.93 0.70 2.97
C HIS A 81 12.68 -0.35 3.80
N PHE A 82 12.56 -1.63 3.44
CA PHE A 82 13.05 -2.75 4.27
C PHE A 82 14.18 -3.54 3.61
N ARG A 83 14.08 -3.81 2.30
CA ARG A 83 15.00 -4.64 1.52
C ARG A 83 15.20 -4.04 0.12
N PRO A 84 15.76 -2.82 0.00
CA PRO A 84 15.87 -2.12 -1.29
C PRO A 84 16.63 -2.93 -2.35
N GLN A 85 17.65 -3.70 -1.93
CA GLN A 85 18.43 -4.56 -2.81
C GLN A 85 17.63 -5.70 -3.46
N ALA A 86 16.45 -6.04 -2.94
CA ALA A 86 15.55 -7.01 -3.57
C ALA A 86 15.01 -6.51 -4.92
N LEU A 87 15.09 -5.20 -5.17
CA LEU A 87 14.64 -4.55 -6.41
C LEU A 87 15.79 -4.26 -7.39
N ASP A 88 17.04 -4.49 -7.00
CA ASP A 88 18.22 -4.27 -7.86
C ASP A 88 18.15 -4.96 -9.23
N PRO A 89 17.54 -6.16 -9.38
CA PRO A 89 17.39 -6.78 -10.69
C PRO A 89 16.65 -5.92 -11.73
N PHE A 90 15.81 -4.96 -11.32
CA PHE A 90 15.15 -4.04 -12.25
C PHE A 90 16.09 -2.98 -12.85
N PHE A 91 17.31 -2.84 -12.32
CA PHE A 91 18.36 -2.05 -12.98
C PHE A 91 19.00 -2.77 -14.17
N LEU A 92 18.52 -3.96 -14.54
CA LEU A 92 19.01 -4.67 -15.72
C LEU A 92 18.90 -3.80 -16.98
N GLU A 93 20.03 -3.63 -17.66
CA GLU A 93 20.11 -2.86 -18.89
C GLU A 93 20.11 -3.74 -20.13
N ASN A 94 19.42 -3.26 -21.16
CA ASN A 94 19.56 -3.77 -22.52
C ASN A 94 20.93 -3.32 -23.08
N ARG A 95 21.96 -4.15 -22.90
CA ARG A 95 23.35 -3.82 -23.27
C ARG A 95 23.53 -3.30 -24.70
N PRO A 96 22.88 -3.87 -25.74
CA PRO A 96 22.93 -3.31 -27.09
C PRO A 96 22.52 -1.84 -27.21
N VAL A 97 21.55 -1.40 -26.43
CA VAL A 97 20.95 -0.05 -26.52
C VAL A 97 21.47 0.87 -25.40
N GLY A 98 22.08 0.31 -24.35
CA GLY A 98 22.55 1.07 -23.18
C GLY A 98 21.41 1.73 -22.41
N ARG A 99 20.22 1.09 -22.41
CA ARG A 99 19.02 1.61 -21.77
C ARG A 99 18.34 0.52 -20.95
N ARG A 100 17.63 0.94 -19.90
CA ARG A 100 16.73 0.07 -19.13
C ARG A 100 15.52 -0.32 -19.98
N PHE A 101 14.97 -1.50 -19.70
CA PHE A 101 13.72 -1.96 -20.29
C PHE A 101 12.57 -1.07 -19.83
N THR A 102 11.79 -0.54 -20.78
CA THR A 102 10.72 0.41 -20.48
C THR A 102 9.58 -0.27 -19.74
N GLU A 103 9.31 -1.53 -20.10
CA GLU A 103 8.29 -2.39 -19.50
C GLU A 103 8.56 -2.72 -18.03
N PHE A 104 9.79 -2.59 -17.53
CA PHE A 104 10.07 -2.78 -16.09
C PHE A 104 9.69 -1.55 -15.26
N GLY A 105 9.55 -0.39 -15.92
CA GLY A 105 9.31 0.88 -15.27
C GLY A 105 10.39 1.25 -14.25
N GLY A 106 9.99 2.05 -13.28
CA GLY A 106 10.78 2.39 -12.10
C GLY A 106 11.84 3.46 -12.30
N LEU A 107 12.12 4.15 -11.20
CA LEU A 107 13.05 5.27 -11.16
C LEU A 107 14.25 4.93 -10.28
N ALA A 108 15.42 5.45 -10.64
CA ALA A 108 16.55 5.45 -9.72
C ALA A 108 16.34 6.56 -8.68
N GLY A 109 16.39 6.22 -7.39
CA GLY A 109 16.28 7.20 -6.32
C GLY A 109 17.46 8.17 -6.31
N SER A 110 17.19 9.47 -6.30
CA SER A 110 18.25 10.50 -6.35
C SER A 110 19.16 10.50 -5.11
N SER A 111 18.58 10.46 -3.91
CA SER A 111 19.31 10.37 -2.64
C SER A 111 19.33 8.97 -2.06
N HIS A 112 18.31 8.16 -2.38
CA HIS A 112 18.17 6.78 -1.92
C HIS A 112 19.14 5.83 -2.65
N GLY A 113 19.49 6.11 -3.91
CA GLY A 113 20.35 5.26 -4.75
C GLY A 113 19.71 3.94 -5.22
N GLY A 114 18.71 3.43 -4.49
CA GLY A 114 17.95 2.23 -4.85
C GLY A 114 16.84 2.46 -5.87
N PHE A 115 16.17 1.37 -6.23
CA PHE A 115 15.08 1.35 -7.21
C PHE A 115 13.75 1.77 -6.56
N LEU A 116 13.06 2.74 -7.17
CA LEU A 116 11.71 3.15 -6.81
C LEU A 116 10.72 2.54 -7.80
N PRO A 117 9.89 1.57 -7.38
CA PRO A 117 8.94 0.93 -8.29
C PRO A 117 7.85 1.90 -8.73
N THR A 118 7.29 1.63 -9.90
CA THR A 118 6.19 2.41 -10.50
C THR A 118 4.96 1.53 -10.71
N GLY A 119 3.83 2.13 -11.07
CA GLY A 119 2.68 1.37 -11.55
C GLY A 119 3.03 0.42 -12.70
N GLU A 120 3.96 0.80 -13.57
CA GLU A 120 4.45 -0.04 -14.68
C GLU A 120 5.26 -1.24 -14.16
N THR A 121 6.07 -1.06 -13.12
CA THR A 121 6.77 -2.17 -12.44
C THR A 121 5.77 -3.17 -11.85
N ALA A 122 4.72 -2.68 -11.20
CA ALA A 122 3.66 -3.53 -10.66
C ALA A 122 2.90 -4.25 -11.79
N MET A 123 2.59 -3.57 -12.89
CA MET A 123 1.94 -4.15 -14.07
C MET A 123 2.79 -5.26 -14.71
N PHE A 124 4.11 -5.06 -14.81
CA PHE A 124 5.04 -6.09 -15.28
C PHE A 124 5.01 -7.34 -14.40
N LEU A 125 5.00 -7.18 -13.07
CA LEU A 125 4.91 -8.30 -12.15
C LEU A 125 3.56 -9.03 -12.24
N LEU A 126 2.47 -8.30 -12.40
CA LEU A 126 1.12 -8.87 -12.47
C LEU A 126 0.83 -9.58 -13.79
N ALA A 127 1.31 -9.04 -14.91
CA ALA A 127 0.84 -9.45 -16.24
C ALA A 127 1.93 -9.64 -17.29
N GLY A 128 3.18 -9.29 -17.01
CA GLY A 128 4.28 -9.40 -17.97
C GLY A 128 3.94 -8.74 -19.31
N GLY A 129 4.11 -9.51 -20.39
CA GLY A 129 3.78 -9.10 -21.75
C GLY A 129 2.37 -9.46 -22.23
N ASP A 130 1.56 -10.16 -21.42
CA ASP A 130 0.20 -10.58 -21.81
C ASP A 130 -0.76 -9.39 -21.81
N ALA A 131 -1.16 -8.94 -23.01
CA ALA A 131 -2.05 -7.80 -23.18
C ALA A 131 -3.42 -7.97 -22.50
N ALA A 132 -3.97 -9.18 -22.49
CA ALA A 132 -5.28 -9.44 -21.87
C ALA A 132 -5.15 -9.42 -20.34
N ALA A 133 -4.09 -10.00 -19.79
CA ALA A 133 -3.78 -9.91 -18.36
C ALA A 133 -3.55 -8.46 -17.94
N ARG A 134 -2.80 -7.68 -18.73
CA ARG A 134 -2.56 -6.26 -18.45
C ARG A 134 -3.85 -5.46 -18.38
N LEU A 135 -4.78 -5.68 -19.32
CA LEU A 135 -6.09 -5.03 -19.32
C LEU A 135 -6.92 -5.38 -18.08
N ARG A 136 -6.93 -6.64 -17.65
CA ARG A 136 -7.62 -7.06 -16.42
C ARG A 136 -7.00 -6.43 -15.19
N SER A 137 -5.67 -6.44 -15.09
CA SER A 137 -4.94 -5.89 -13.95
C SER A 137 -5.02 -4.37 -13.84
N ARG A 138 -5.49 -3.65 -14.87
CA ARG A 138 -5.70 -2.18 -14.78
C ARG A 138 -6.70 -1.78 -13.70
N GLU A 139 -7.66 -2.65 -13.37
CA GLU A 139 -8.67 -2.36 -12.35
C GLU A 139 -8.03 -2.15 -10.97
N LEU A 140 -6.91 -2.82 -10.67
CA LEU A 140 -6.18 -2.63 -9.42
C LEU A 140 -5.65 -1.21 -9.25
N PHE A 141 -5.34 -0.50 -10.34
CA PHE A 141 -4.71 0.82 -10.34
C PHE A 141 -5.71 1.99 -10.46
N ARG A 142 -7.01 1.70 -10.35
CA ARG A 142 -8.02 2.76 -10.39
C ARG A 142 -8.00 3.56 -9.09
N PRO A 143 -8.25 4.88 -9.14
CA PRO A 143 -8.37 5.69 -7.92
C PRO A 143 -9.45 5.18 -6.97
N GLU A 144 -10.49 4.54 -7.50
CA GLU A 144 -11.60 3.95 -6.73
C GLU A 144 -11.24 2.60 -6.09
N HIS A 145 -10.12 1.99 -6.48
CA HIS A 145 -9.69 0.74 -5.89
C HIS A 145 -9.24 0.99 -4.44
N ARG A 146 -9.62 0.09 -3.52
CA ARG A 146 -9.42 0.28 -2.07
C ARG A 146 -7.98 0.62 -1.67
N LEU A 147 -7.00 0.00 -2.34
CA LEU A 147 -5.58 0.28 -2.12
C LEU A 147 -5.25 1.77 -2.27
N PHE A 148 -5.94 2.50 -3.15
CA PHE A 148 -5.72 3.92 -3.38
C PHE A 148 -6.74 4.80 -2.66
N SER A 149 -8.03 4.43 -2.69
CA SER A 149 -9.09 5.24 -2.07
C SER A 149 -9.00 5.29 -0.55
N GLU A 150 -8.45 4.25 0.08
CA GLU A 150 -8.23 4.18 1.54
C GLU A 150 -6.82 4.64 1.93
N GLY A 151 -6.01 5.14 0.98
CA GLY A 151 -4.67 5.67 1.26
C GLY A 151 -3.67 4.62 1.70
N ILE A 152 -3.81 3.36 1.27
CA ILE A 152 -2.86 2.28 1.57
C ILE A 152 -1.61 2.44 0.69
N LEU A 153 -1.85 2.66 -0.61
CA LEU A 153 -0.87 2.91 -1.65
C LEU A 153 -1.17 4.24 -2.33
N GLU A 154 -0.13 4.84 -2.88
CA GLU A 154 -0.21 6.08 -3.63
C GLU A 154 0.56 5.96 -4.94
N LEU A 155 0.05 6.61 -5.99
CA LEU A 155 0.78 6.85 -7.24
C LEU A 155 1.28 8.30 -7.24
N ASP A 156 2.56 8.49 -6.97
CA ASP A 156 3.24 9.79 -6.96
C ASP A 156 3.56 10.24 -8.39
N HIS A 157 2.64 11.04 -8.95
CA HIS A 157 2.72 11.63 -10.28
C HIS A 157 3.66 12.84 -10.31
N ARG A 158 4.95 12.58 -10.52
CA ARG A 158 5.97 13.64 -10.63
C ARG A 158 5.92 14.41 -11.96
N HIS A 159 5.41 13.76 -13.01
CA HIS A 159 5.32 14.29 -14.37
C HIS A 159 3.90 14.04 -14.90
N PRO A 160 2.96 14.99 -14.74
CA PRO A 160 1.56 14.83 -15.13
C PRO A 160 1.32 14.53 -16.62
N GLU A 161 2.28 14.88 -17.47
CA GLU A 161 2.28 14.63 -18.91
C GLU A 161 2.61 13.19 -19.31
N GLU A 162 3.12 12.38 -18.37
CA GLU A 162 3.49 10.99 -18.61
C GLU A 162 2.29 10.03 -18.43
N PRO A 163 2.38 8.80 -18.97
CA PRO A 163 1.38 7.77 -18.70
C PRO A 163 1.15 7.58 -17.18
N PRO A 164 -0.10 7.38 -16.71
CA PRO A 164 -0.40 7.32 -15.28
C PRO A 164 0.41 6.27 -14.51
N LEU A 165 0.71 5.12 -15.13
CA LEU A 165 1.48 4.05 -14.48
C LEU A 165 2.99 4.33 -14.43
N SER A 166 3.49 5.41 -15.06
CA SER A 166 4.85 5.90 -14.85
C SER A 166 5.06 6.52 -13.46
N ALA A 167 3.97 6.80 -12.74
CA ALA A 167 4.03 7.30 -11.36
C ALA A 167 4.68 6.28 -10.42
N VAL A 168 5.43 6.80 -9.43
CA VAL A 168 6.07 5.98 -8.41
C VAL A 168 4.99 5.37 -7.51
N LEU A 169 5.01 4.05 -7.35
CA LEU A 169 4.13 3.35 -6.43
C LEU A 169 4.74 3.46 -5.03
N ARG A 170 4.00 4.06 -4.09
CA ARG A 170 4.44 4.28 -2.72
C ARG A 170 3.50 3.62 -1.73
N LEU A 171 4.09 3.16 -0.63
CA LEU A 171 3.35 2.77 0.56
C LEU A 171 3.09 4.02 1.41
N SER A 172 1.87 4.20 1.90
CA SER A 172 1.59 5.33 2.78
C SER A 172 2.35 5.20 4.10
N PRO A 173 2.72 6.32 4.75
CA PRO A 173 3.40 6.28 6.04
C PRO A 173 2.62 5.53 7.12
N GLU A 174 1.29 5.62 7.08
CA GLU A 174 0.40 4.91 7.99
C GLU A 174 0.48 3.40 7.82
N THR A 175 0.33 2.92 6.58
CA THR A 175 0.45 1.49 6.28
C THR A 175 1.85 0.99 6.57
N LEU A 176 2.88 1.79 6.28
CA LEU A 176 4.27 1.44 6.59
C LEU A 176 4.48 1.22 8.09
N GLU A 177 3.98 2.12 8.95
CA GLU A 177 4.07 1.96 10.40
C GLU A 177 3.28 0.74 10.90
N GLY A 178 2.07 0.54 10.37
CA GLY A 178 1.25 -0.64 10.66
C GLY A 178 1.95 -1.95 10.33
N VAL A 179 2.57 -2.03 9.16
CA VAL A 179 3.31 -3.21 8.70
C VAL A 179 4.60 -3.45 9.50
N VAL A 180 5.35 -2.40 9.83
CA VAL A 180 6.65 -2.52 10.51
C VAL A 180 6.48 -2.81 12.00
N SER A 181 5.59 -2.09 12.67
CA SER A 181 5.54 -2.02 14.14
C SER A 181 4.19 -2.40 14.73
N GLY A 182 3.11 -2.39 13.92
CA GLY A 182 1.73 -2.62 14.36
C GLY A 182 1.19 -1.49 15.24
N ARG A 183 1.84 -0.32 15.23
CA ARG A 183 1.43 0.83 16.04
C ARG A 183 0.50 1.74 15.24
N PRO A 184 -0.41 2.45 15.93
CA PRO A 184 -1.14 3.54 15.29
C PRO A 184 -0.16 4.57 14.73
N TYR A 185 -0.39 5.01 13.50
CA TYR A 185 0.40 6.06 12.90
C TYR A 185 0.04 7.41 13.51
N GLU A 186 1.06 8.13 13.97
CA GLU A 186 0.92 9.50 14.46
C GLU A 186 1.60 10.44 13.47
N PRO A 187 0.84 11.20 12.65
CA PRO A 187 1.44 12.08 11.67
C PRO A 187 2.28 13.15 12.39
N PRO A 188 3.57 13.31 12.03
CA PRO A 188 4.36 14.39 12.59
C PRO A 188 3.77 15.73 12.14
N PRO A 189 3.83 16.78 12.97
CA PRO A 189 3.36 18.10 12.58
C PRO A 189 4.16 18.58 11.36
N SER A 190 3.45 19.01 10.32
CA SER A 190 4.04 19.55 9.10
C SER A 190 3.37 20.88 8.72
N SER A 191 3.94 21.58 7.73
CA SER A 191 3.29 22.77 7.17
C SER A 191 1.94 22.46 6.52
N GLU A 192 1.76 21.22 6.05
CA GLU A 192 0.53 20.74 5.41
C GLU A 192 -0.46 20.14 6.41
N PHE A 193 0.02 19.67 7.56
CA PHE A 193 -0.79 19.16 8.67
C PHE A 193 -0.25 19.68 10.02
N PRO A 194 -0.63 20.91 10.42
CA PRO A 194 -0.06 21.58 11.59
C PRO A 194 -0.59 21.04 12.93
N ALA A 195 -1.57 20.12 12.89
CA ALA A 195 -2.19 19.57 14.09
C ALA A 195 -1.15 18.77 14.90
N GLN A 196 -1.10 19.05 16.19
CA GLN A 196 -0.25 18.33 17.15
C GLN A 196 -1.15 17.55 18.10
N ARG A 197 -0.78 16.29 18.37
CA ARG A 197 -1.47 15.49 19.37
C ARG A 197 -1.25 16.12 20.75
N LEU A 198 -2.30 16.73 21.29
CA LEU A 198 -2.34 17.18 22.67
C LEU A 198 -2.82 16.02 23.53
N THR A 199 -2.06 15.70 24.59
CA THR A 199 -2.48 14.76 25.62
C THR A 199 -2.87 15.53 26.87
N THR A 200 -3.94 15.10 27.52
CA THR A 200 -4.43 15.68 28.77
C THR A 200 -4.84 14.55 29.69
N ALA A 201 -4.69 14.75 31.00
CA ALA A 201 -5.20 13.84 32.02
C ALA A 201 -6.68 14.10 32.35
N LEU A 202 -7.29 15.08 31.67
CA LEU A 202 -8.70 15.45 31.82
C LEU A 202 -9.58 14.61 30.90
N GLU A 203 -10.73 14.21 31.39
CA GLU A 203 -11.71 13.42 30.65
C GLU A 203 -12.80 14.32 30.03
N TRP A 204 -13.70 13.75 29.22
CA TRP A 204 -14.77 14.51 28.56
C TRP A 204 -15.76 15.17 29.54
N GLU A 205 -15.86 14.65 30.76
CA GLU A 205 -16.65 15.20 31.85
C GLU A 205 -16.05 16.51 32.39
N ASP A 206 -14.73 16.66 32.31
CA ASP A 206 -14.01 17.88 32.74
C ASP A 206 -14.11 19.02 31.70
N LEU A 207 -14.64 18.72 30.51
CA LEU A 207 -14.78 19.67 29.41
C LEU A 207 -15.93 20.67 29.69
N VAL A 208 -15.58 21.85 30.22
CA VAL A 208 -16.53 22.93 30.46
C VAL A 208 -16.78 23.73 29.19
N LEU A 209 -17.97 23.56 28.61
CA LEU A 209 -18.41 24.26 27.40
C LEU A 209 -19.72 25.00 27.66
N SER A 210 -19.95 26.08 26.88
CA SER A 210 -21.27 26.68 26.81
C SER A 210 -22.31 25.67 26.28
N PRO A 211 -23.59 25.75 26.66
CA PRO A 211 -24.61 24.81 26.17
C PRO A 211 -24.68 24.70 24.63
N PRO A 212 -24.57 25.80 23.84
CA PRO A 212 -24.49 25.72 22.39
C PRO A 212 -23.27 24.95 21.89
N SER A 213 -22.10 25.17 22.49
CA SER A 213 -20.85 24.51 22.10
C SER A 213 -20.86 23.02 22.47
N ARG A 214 -21.39 22.66 23.64
CA ARG A 214 -21.54 21.25 24.05
C ARG A 214 -22.44 20.51 23.08
N LYS A 215 -23.58 21.10 22.69
CA LYS A 215 -24.48 20.52 21.69
C LYS A 215 -23.79 20.30 20.35
N ALA A 216 -23.00 21.27 19.86
CA ALA A 216 -22.27 21.12 18.61
C ALA A 216 -21.22 20.00 18.66
N VAL A 217 -20.48 19.88 19.78
CA VAL A 217 -19.52 18.79 19.99
C VAL A 217 -20.22 17.43 20.05
N ASP A 218 -21.34 17.34 20.77
CA ASP A 218 -22.14 16.12 20.86
C ASP A 218 -22.69 15.71 19.48
N GLU A 219 -23.09 16.68 18.64
CA GLU A 219 -23.53 16.45 17.26
C GLU A 219 -22.38 15.91 16.37
N ILE A 220 -21.19 16.50 16.45
CA ILE A 220 -20.00 16.00 15.72
C ILE A 220 -19.67 14.57 16.17
N HIS A 221 -19.69 14.31 17.46
CA HIS A 221 -19.37 13.00 18.01
C HIS A 221 -20.43 11.95 17.66
N ALA A 222 -21.72 12.31 17.67
CA ALA A 222 -22.80 11.47 17.20
C ALA A 222 -22.68 11.19 15.69
N TRP A 223 -22.28 12.19 14.89
CA TRP A 223 -22.01 12.02 13.48
C TRP A 223 -20.88 11.01 13.24
N ILE A 224 -19.69 11.23 13.82
CA ILE A 224 -18.54 10.32 13.68
C ILE A 224 -18.90 8.88 14.07
N ARG A 225 -19.69 8.69 15.13
CA ARG A 225 -20.09 7.35 15.61
C ARG A 225 -21.17 6.67 14.77
N HIS A 226 -22.00 7.44 14.07
CA HIS A 226 -23.20 6.92 13.44
C HIS A 226 -23.31 7.25 11.95
N GLU A 227 -22.29 7.86 11.35
CA GLU A 227 -22.28 8.28 9.94
C GLU A 227 -22.64 7.12 9.01
N ALA A 228 -21.97 5.97 9.16
CA ALA A 228 -22.25 4.79 8.35
C ALA A 228 -23.72 4.32 8.45
N LYS A 229 -24.33 4.47 9.64
CA LYS A 229 -25.73 4.13 9.89
C LYS A 229 -26.70 5.19 9.35
N LEU A 230 -26.37 6.47 9.50
CA LEU A 230 -27.17 7.62 9.05
C LEU A 230 -27.20 7.73 7.52
N MET A 231 -26.06 7.54 6.87
CA MET A 231 -25.91 7.64 5.43
C MET A 231 -26.34 6.34 4.73
N GLY A 232 -25.99 5.19 5.30
CA GLY A 232 -26.31 3.87 4.74
C GLY A 232 -27.73 3.40 5.06
N GLU A 233 -28.03 3.14 6.35
CA GLU A 233 -29.29 2.51 6.75
C GLU A 233 -30.50 3.46 6.69
N TRP A 234 -30.30 4.76 6.94
CA TRP A 234 -31.39 5.73 7.00
C TRP A 234 -31.58 6.52 5.69
N HIS A 235 -30.77 6.26 4.65
CA HIS A 235 -30.86 6.90 3.33
C HIS A 235 -30.98 8.44 3.41
N LEU A 236 -30.21 9.05 4.32
CA LEU A 236 -30.17 10.50 4.48
C LEU A 236 -29.14 11.17 3.54
N ASP A 237 -28.48 10.39 2.70
CA ASP A 237 -27.55 10.79 1.63
C ASP A 237 -28.10 11.90 0.71
N ARG A 238 -29.41 11.94 0.52
CA ARG A 238 -30.09 12.98 -0.28
C ARG A 238 -30.35 14.29 0.45
N ARG A 239 -30.22 14.33 1.78
CA ARG A 239 -30.55 15.50 2.62
C ARG A 239 -29.39 16.02 3.44
N LEU A 240 -28.37 15.20 3.68
CA LEU A 240 -27.17 15.55 4.44
C LEU A 240 -25.96 15.39 3.51
N LYS A 241 -25.09 16.41 3.48
CA LYS A 241 -23.82 16.32 2.79
C LYS A 241 -22.83 15.57 3.69
N PRO A 242 -22.04 14.63 3.15
CA PRO A 242 -20.90 14.08 3.86
C PRO A 242 -19.79 15.14 3.87
N GLY A 243 -19.81 16.01 4.89
CA GLY A 243 -18.84 17.11 5.07
C GLY A 243 -19.25 18.43 4.42
#